data_AF-A0A1F7CSK0-F1
#
_entry.id   AF-A0A1F7CSK0-F1
#
_cell.length_a   1.000
_cell.length_b   1.000
_cell.length_c   1.000
_cell.angle_alpha   90.00
_cell.angle_beta   90.00
_cell.angle_gamma   90.00
#
_symmetry.space_group_name_H-M   'P 1'
#
loop_
_entity.id
_entity.type
_entity.pdbx_description
1 polymer ?
#
loop_
_entity_poly.entity_id
_entity_poly.type
_entity_poly.pdbx_seq_one_letter_code
_entity_poly.pdbx_strand_id
1 'polypeptide(L)'
;ANTFIAARGFDVGMSKYEEEWVEKCQELMLESKISGKAKIHVPRDVVVATEASETAVKLDLPVEDIEGDMAIYDVGKVSLERFIAVIAKAKTIIWNGPLGLSELNRFSHATKRIAEAIAKTCTGGATAIIGGGDTID
;
A
#
# COMPACT_ATOMS: atom_id res chain seq x y z
N ALA A 1 -0.42 -6.10 0.64
CA ALA A 1 0.80 -5.50 1.21
C ALA A 1 1.24 -6.19 2.51
N ASN A 2 0.29 -6.53 3.39
CA ASN A 2 0.55 -7.14 4.70
C ASN A 2 1.46 -8.38 4.63
N THR A 3 1.28 -9.29 3.68
CA THR A 3 2.20 -10.44 3.50
C THR A 3 3.66 -10.02 3.26
N PHE A 4 3.92 -8.92 2.55
CA PHE A 4 5.28 -8.40 2.37
C PHE A 4 5.82 -7.74 3.66
N ILE A 5 4.95 -7.19 4.51
CA ILE A 5 5.34 -6.64 5.81
C ILE A 5 5.70 -7.79 6.76
N ALA A 6 4.85 -8.82 6.85
CA ALA A 6 5.12 -10.06 7.58
C ALA A 6 6.41 -10.74 7.08
N ALA A 7 6.64 -10.79 5.77
CA ALA A 7 7.87 -11.31 5.17
C ALA A 7 9.14 -10.54 5.55
N ARG A 8 9.03 -9.27 5.96
CA ARG A 8 10.15 -8.49 6.52
C ARG A 8 10.40 -8.80 8.01
N GLY A 9 9.59 -9.65 8.63
CA GLY A 9 9.69 -10.04 10.03
C GLY A 9 8.93 -9.12 10.99
N PHE A 10 8.03 -8.27 10.49
CA PHE A 10 7.21 -7.40 11.32
C PHE A 10 5.84 -8.01 11.59
N ASP A 11 5.31 -7.76 12.79
CA ASP A 11 3.95 -8.11 13.12
C ASP A 11 2.98 -7.30 12.24
N VAL A 12 1.85 -7.91 11.89
CA VAL A 12 0.75 -7.26 11.16
C VAL A 12 -0.54 -7.26 11.99
N GLY A 13 -0.48 -7.66 13.26
CA GLY A 13 -1.62 -7.75 14.16
C GLY A 13 -2.75 -8.60 13.57
N MET A 14 -3.96 -8.04 13.57
CA MET A 14 -5.15 -8.70 13.02
C MET A 14 -5.35 -8.48 11.51
N SER A 15 -4.34 -7.95 10.82
CA SER A 15 -4.43 -7.69 9.38
C SER A 15 -4.50 -8.97 8.57
N LYS A 16 -5.26 -8.95 7.47
CA LYS A 16 -5.28 -10.05 6.51
C LYS A 16 -3.92 -10.19 5.82
N TYR A 17 -3.29 -11.35 5.94
CA TYR A 17 -2.12 -11.76 5.17
C TYR A 17 -2.19 -13.27 4.91
N GLU A 18 -1.42 -13.73 3.95
CA GLU A 18 -1.34 -15.15 3.56
C GLU A 18 0.00 -15.72 4.04
N GLU A 19 -0.02 -16.58 5.06
CA GLU A 19 1.18 -17.09 5.72
C GLU A 19 2.03 -17.95 4.77
N GLU A 20 1.40 -18.76 3.93
CA GLU A 20 2.07 -19.64 2.98
C GLU A 20 2.80 -18.88 1.85
N TRP A 21 2.52 -17.58 1.68
CA TRP A 21 3.18 -16.72 0.70
C TRP A 21 4.35 -15.91 1.26
N VAL A 22 4.61 -15.98 2.56
CA VAL A 22 5.68 -15.22 3.24
C VAL A 22 7.04 -15.52 2.62
N GLU A 23 7.40 -16.79 2.47
CA GLU A 23 8.68 -17.21 1.85
C GLU A 23 8.78 -16.65 0.42
N LYS A 24 7.69 -16.74 -0.35
CA LYS A 24 7.69 -16.22 -1.73
C LYS A 24 7.89 -14.71 -1.79
N CYS A 25 7.29 -13.97 -0.85
CA CYS A 25 7.49 -12.53 -0.73
C CYS A 25 8.96 -12.18 -0.40
N GLN A 26 9.64 -12.99 0.44
CA GLN A 26 11.06 -12.80 0.75
C GLN A 26 11.93 -12.97 -0.50
N GLU A 27 11.70 -14.02 -1.29
CA GLU A 27 12.39 -14.24 -2.57
C GLU A 27 12.22 -13.05 -3.52
N LEU A 28 10.98 -12.60 -3.74
CA LEU A 28 10.68 -11.48 -4.63
C LEU A 28 11.35 -10.18 -4.15
N MET A 29 11.39 -9.93 -2.85
CA MET A 29 12.10 -8.79 -2.29
C MET A 29 13.62 -8.89 -2.51
N LEU A 30 14.21 -10.08 -2.42
CA LEU A 30 15.63 -10.29 -2.73
C LEU A 30 15.90 -10.05 -4.22
N GLU A 31 15.07 -10.59 -5.11
CA GLU A 31 15.17 -10.36 -6.55
C GLU A 31 15.07 -8.86 -6.89
N SER A 32 14.21 -8.12 -6.21
CA SER A 32 14.02 -6.67 -6.42
C SER A 32 15.26 -5.83 -6.09
N LYS A 33 16.23 -6.38 -5.35
CA LYS A 33 17.52 -5.74 -5.03
C LYS A 33 18.56 -5.91 -6.13
N ILE A 34 18.35 -6.84 -7.07
CA ILE A 34 19.29 -7.10 -8.17
C ILE A 34 19.22 -5.94 -9.17
N SER A 35 20.38 -5.44 -9.60
CA SER A 35 20.47 -4.35 -10.58
C SER A 35 19.73 -4.72 -11.87
N GLY A 36 18.97 -3.76 -12.41
CA GLY A 36 18.16 -3.96 -13.62
C GLY A 36 16.82 -4.69 -13.39
N LYS A 37 16.52 -5.17 -12.17
CA LYS A 37 15.19 -5.71 -11.83
C LYS A 37 14.24 -4.62 -11.33
N ALA A 38 12.95 -4.94 -11.39
CA ALA A 38 11.91 -4.07 -10.87
C ALA A 38 12.05 -3.91 -9.34
N LYS A 39 11.80 -2.70 -8.84
CA LYS A 39 11.81 -2.42 -7.41
C LYS A 39 10.45 -2.72 -6.80
N ILE A 40 10.44 -3.40 -5.66
CA ILE A 40 9.23 -3.61 -4.87
C ILE A 40 9.20 -2.58 -3.74
N HIS A 41 8.17 -1.73 -3.76
CA HIS A 41 7.98 -0.66 -2.79
C HIS A 41 7.03 -1.11 -1.68
N VAL A 42 7.56 -1.74 -0.63
CA VAL A 42 6.77 -2.13 0.56
C VAL A 42 6.52 -0.90 1.45
N PRO A 43 5.32 -0.77 2.08
CA PRO A 43 5.07 0.24 3.11
C PRO A 43 6.08 0.19 4.26
N ARG A 44 6.38 1.36 4.80
CA ARG A 44 7.20 1.59 6.01
C ARG A 44 6.36 2.08 7.18
N ASP A 45 5.18 2.59 6.90
CA ASP A 45 4.19 3.07 7.84
C ASP A 45 2.79 2.78 7.29
N VAL A 46 1.84 2.65 8.19
CA VAL A 46 0.49 2.16 7.93
C VAL A 46 -0.51 2.87 8.84
N VAL A 47 -1.73 2.99 8.34
CA VAL A 47 -2.87 3.43 9.16
C VAL A 47 -3.54 2.19 9.72
N VAL A 48 -3.60 2.12 11.04
CA VAL A 48 -4.19 1.01 11.78
C VAL A 48 -5.36 1.46 12.64
N ALA A 49 -6.27 0.53 12.92
CA ALA A 49 -7.32 0.66 13.93
C ALA A 49 -7.69 -0.72 14.47
N THR A 50 -8.40 -0.77 15.59
CA THR A 50 -8.94 -2.02 16.15
C THR A 50 -10.25 -2.45 15.49
N GLU A 51 -10.88 -1.58 14.68
CA GLU A 51 -12.12 -1.85 13.97
C GLU A 51 -12.20 -1.12 12.62
N ALA A 52 -12.95 -1.71 11.69
CA ALA A 52 -13.27 -1.12 10.40
C ALA A 52 -14.59 -0.32 10.49
N SER A 53 -14.51 0.91 11.01
CA SER A 53 -15.68 1.80 11.14
C SER A 53 -15.34 3.26 10.80
N GLU A 54 -16.37 4.06 10.48
CA GLU A 54 -16.18 5.51 10.23
C GLU A 54 -15.82 6.30 11.51
N THR A 55 -16.13 5.73 12.67
CA THR A 55 -15.83 6.31 13.99
C THR A 55 -14.52 5.81 14.58
N ALA A 56 -13.84 4.89 13.91
CA ALA A 56 -12.63 4.26 14.40
C ALA A 56 -11.54 5.29 14.76
N VAL A 57 -10.94 5.12 15.94
CA VAL A 57 -9.71 5.83 16.29
C VAL A 57 -8.59 5.20 15.48
N LYS A 58 -7.95 6.00 14.63
CA LYS A 58 -6.87 5.55 13.75
C LYS A 58 -5.53 6.06 14.24
N LEU A 59 -4.52 5.23 14.09
CA LEU A 59 -3.13 5.58 14.33
C LEU A 59 -2.35 5.43 13.02
N ASP A 60 -1.41 6.34 12.78
CA ASP A 60 -0.42 6.19 11.71
C ASP A 60 0.89 5.79 12.39
N LEU A 61 1.35 4.56 12.12
CA LEU A 61 2.47 3.93 12.82
C LEU A 61 3.51 3.41 11.83
N PRO A 62 4.80 3.45 12.17
CA PRO A 62 5.81 2.61 11.53
C PRO A 62 5.38 1.14 11.57
N VAL A 63 5.77 0.36 10.55
CA VAL A 63 5.43 -1.08 10.51
C VAL A 63 6.09 -1.87 11.64
N GLU A 64 7.17 -1.32 12.19
CA GLU A 64 7.88 -1.85 13.35
C GLU A 64 7.07 -1.78 14.65
N ASP A 65 6.11 -0.86 14.75
CA ASP A 65 5.37 -0.53 15.98
C ASP A 65 3.94 -1.11 15.96
N ILE A 66 3.62 -1.98 15.01
CA ILE A 66 2.32 -2.65 14.94
C ILE A 66 2.29 -3.74 16.01
N GLU A 67 1.32 -3.65 16.92
CA GLU A 67 1.16 -4.61 18.01
C GLU A 67 -0.32 -4.87 18.32
N GLY A 68 -0.59 -6.00 18.99
CA GLY A 68 -1.89 -6.28 19.60
C GLY A 68 -3.03 -6.57 18.62
N ASP A 69 -4.21 -6.04 18.91
CA ASP A 69 -5.45 -6.30 18.19
C ASP A 69 -5.71 -5.34 17.02
N MET A 70 -4.72 -4.50 16.67
CA MET A 70 -4.82 -3.57 15.55
C MET A 70 -4.72 -4.27 14.20
N ALA A 71 -5.46 -3.79 13.21
CA ALA A 71 -5.36 -4.19 11.81
C ALA A 71 -5.04 -2.99 10.90
N ILE A 72 -4.31 -3.26 9.82
CA ILE A 72 -3.93 -2.31 8.79
C ILE A 72 -5.11 -2.09 7.85
N TYR A 73 -5.55 -0.83 7.72
CA TYR A 73 -6.66 -0.44 6.86
C TYR A 73 -6.28 0.56 5.77
N ASP A 74 -5.16 1.28 5.89
CA ASP A 74 -4.66 2.16 4.83
C ASP A 74 -3.13 2.30 4.91
N VAL A 75 -2.53 2.91 3.89
CA VAL A 75 -1.08 3.19 3.84
C VAL A 75 -0.76 4.49 4.56
N GLY A 76 0.30 4.47 5.38
CA GLY A 76 0.77 5.63 6.15
C GLY A 76 1.37 6.72 5.27
N LYS A 77 1.51 7.91 5.85
CA LYS A 77 1.90 9.13 5.12
C LYS A 77 3.26 9.02 4.42
N VAL A 78 4.28 8.48 5.09
CA VAL A 78 5.66 8.40 4.57
C VAL A 78 5.72 7.47 3.36
N SER A 79 5.01 6.36 3.41
CA SER A 79 4.92 5.40 2.31
C SER A 79 4.16 5.97 1.13
N LEU A 80 3.03 6.64 1.40
CA LEU A 80 2.24 7.31 0.39
C LEU A 80 3.05 8.36 -0.37
N GLU A 81 3.80 9.22 0.33
CA GLU A 81 4.67 10.21 -0.30
C GLU A 81 5.74 9.57 -1.20
N ARG A 82 6.34 8.45 -0.75
CA ARG A 82 7.31 7.68 -1.55
C ARG A 82 6.66 7.11 -2.81
N PHE A 83 5.45 6.56 -2.72
CA PHE A 83 4.74 5.99 -3.86
C PHE A 83 4.39 7.06 -4.89
N ILE A 84 3.87 8.21 -4.43
CA ILE A 84 3.58 9.37 -5.28
C ILE A 84 4.85 9.85 -6.01
N ALA A 85 6.00 9.90 -5.34
CA ALA A 85 7.26 10.29 -5.96
C ALA A 85 7.75 9.31 -7.04
N VAL A 86 7.40 8.02 -6.94
CA VAL A 86 7.67 7.01 -7.97
C VAL A 86 6.70 7.21 -9.14
N ILE A 87 5.41 7.36 -8.86
CA ILE A 87 4.36 7.58 -9.86
C ILE A 87 4.63 8.83 -10.70
N ALA A 88 5.09 9.91 -10.08
CA ALA A 88 5.40 11.18 -10.76
C ALA A 88 6.50 11.05 -11.84
N LYS A 89 7.30 9.97 -11.81
CA LYS A 89 8.37 9.71 -12.77
C LYS A 89 7.99 8.69 -13.84
N ALA A 90 6.82 8.07 -13.71
CA ALA A 90 6.37 7.01 -14.60
C ALA A 90 5.91 7.58 -15.94
N LYS A 91 6.23 6.89 -17.04
CA LYS A 91 5.67 7.16 -18.38
C LYS A 91 4.43 6.29 -18.67
N THR A 92 4.37 5.14 -18.01
CA THR A 92 3.26 4.20 -18.09
C THR A 92 2.94 3.73 -16.68
N ILE A 93 1.67 3.73 -16.33
CA ILE A 93 1.16 3.33 -15.02
C ILE A 93 0.10 2.27 -15.26
N ILE A 94 0.20 1.16 -14.53
CA ILE A 94 -0.85 0.14 -14.45
C ILE A 94 -1.26 0.06 -12.99
N TRP A 95 -2.52 0.36 -12.69
CA TRP A 95 -3.06 0.34 -11.33
C TRP A 95 -4.22 -0.64 -11.22
N ASN A 96 -4.09 -1.60 -10.31
CA ASN A 96 -5.11 -2.61 -10.03
C ASN A 96 -5.17 -2.91 -8.54
N GLY A 97 -6.26 -2.49 -7.90
CA GLY A 97 -6.54 -2.64 -6.48
C GLY A 97 -6.35 -1.34 -5.69
N PRO A 98 -7.29 -0.96 -4.81
CA PRO A 98 -7.07 0.13 -3.85
C PRO A 98 -5.94 -0.21 -2.88
N LEU A 99 -5.42 0.81 -2.18
CA LEU A 99 -4.30 0.64 -1.24
C LEU A 99 -4.76 0.23 0.17
N GLY A 100 -6.03 0.45 0.48
CA GLY A 100 -6.64 0.23 1.79
C GLY A 100 -8.13 -0.08 1.64
N LEU A 101 -8.84 -0.03 2.76
CA LEU A 101 -10.29 -0.22 2.84
C LEU A 101 -11.03 1.05 2.38
N SER A 102 -10.95 1.34 1.08
CA SER A 102 -11.40 2.60 0.48
C SER A 102 -12.91 2.84 0.53
N GLU A 103 -13.69 1.79 0.77
CA GLU A 103 -15.14 1.84 0.96
C GLU A 103 -15.53 2.61 2.24
N LEU A 104 -14.59 2.73 3.20
CA LEU A 104 -14.75 3.58 4.37
C LEU A 104 -13.93 4.86 4.20
N ASN A 105 -14.60 6.02 4.29
CA ASN A 105 -13.94 7.32 4.10
C ASN A 105 -12.78 7.52 5.09
N ARG A 106 -12.90 6.94 6.29
CA ARG A 106 -11.86 6.95 7.30
C ARG A 106 -10.51 6.39 6.83
N PHE A 107 -10.53 5.44 5.89
CA PHE A 107 -9.40 4.64 5.40
C PHE A 107 -9.19 4.71 3.88
N SER A 108 -9.80 5.70 3.19
CA SER A 108 -9.72 5.86 1.74
C SER A 108 -8.64 6.84 1.27
N HIS A 109 -7.90 7.44 2.21
CA HIS A 109 -7.02 8.58 1.91
C HIS A 109 -5.86 8.19 0.98
N ALA A 110 -5.16 7.08 1.21
CA ALA A 110 -4.03 6.73 0.35
C ALA A 110 -4.49 6.36 -1.06
N THR A 111 -5.58 5.59 -1.19
CA THR A 111 -6.21 5.25 -2.49
C THR A 111 -6.51 6.52 -3.28
N LYS A 112 -7.22 7.49 -2.67
CA LYS A 112 -7.54 8.77 -3.32
C LYS A 112 -6.29 9.54 -3.76
N ARG A 113 -5.28 9.60 -2.89
CA ARG A 113 -4.04 10.32 -3.16
C ARG A 113 -3.20 9.69 -4.27
N ILE A 114 -3.25 8.36 -4.41
CA ILE A 114 -2.63 7.65 -5.54
C ILE A 114 -3.39 7.96 -6.83
N ALA A 115 -4.73 7.91 -6.82
CA ALA A 115 -5.54 8.27 -7.99
C ALA A 115 -5.23 9.70 -8.47
N GLU A 116 -5.19 10.67 -7.55
CA GLU A 116 -4.81 12.06 -7.84
C GLU A 116 -3.38 12.18 -8.41
N ALA A 117 -2.42 11.43 -7.86
CA ALA A 117 -1.06 11.43 -8.35
C ALA A 117 -0.95 10.86 -9.77
N ILE A 118 -1.68 9.76 -10.06
CA ILE A 118 -1.74 9.17 -11.40
C ILE A 118 -2.34 10.17 -12.38
N ALA A 119 -3.49 10.76 -12.05
CA ALA A 119 -4.15 11.76 -12.89
C ALA A 119 -3.22 12.94 -13.19
N LYS A 120 -2.52 13.45 -12.17
CA LYS A 120 -1.51 14.51 -12.35
C LYS A 120 -0.38 14.08 -13.27
N THR A 121 0.19 12.88 -13.12
CA THR A 121 1.24 12.39 -14.02
C THR A 121 0.74 12.26 -15.46
N CYS A 122 -0.52 11.84 -15.67
CA CYS A 122 -1.13 11.78 -16.99
C CYS A 122 -1.27 13.14 -17.67
N THR A 123 -1.52 14.23 -16.92
CA THR A 123 -1.46 15.59 -17.49
C THR A 123 -0.08 15.95 -18.05
N GLY A 124 0.98 15.30 -17.57
CA GLY A 124 2.35 15.41 -18.07
C GLY A 124 2.69 14.46 -19.22
N GLY A 125 1.70 13.72 -19.75
CA GLY A 125 1.87 12.84 -20.92
C GLY A 125 2.12 11.36 -20.59
N ALA A 126 1.98 10.93 -19.33
CA ALA A 126 2.01 9.52 -19.01
C ALA A 126 0.71 8.80 -19.39
N THR A 127 0.80 7.53 -19.76
CA THR A 127 -0.36 6.66 -20.00
C THR A 127 -0.71 5.89 -18.74
N ALA A 128 -1.98 5.91 -18.32
CA ALA A 128 -2.47 5.08 -17.22
C ALA A 128 -3.49 4.05 -17.71
N ILE A 129 -3.37 2.81 -17.21
CA ILE A 129 -4.34 1.73 -17.35
C ILE A 129 -4.81 1.39 -15.94
N ILE A 130 -6.09 1.54 -15.68
CA ILE A 130 -6.70 1.23 -14.39
C ILE A 130 -7.61 0.02 -14.59
N GLY A 131 -7.50 -0.98 -13.72
CA GLY A 131 -8.30 -2.20 -13.76
C GLY A 131 -8.69 -2.68 -12.35
N GLY A 132 -9.66 -3.59 -12.30
CA GLY A 132 -10.24 -4.11 -11.05
C GLY A 132 -11.54 -3.40 -10.67
N GLY A 133 -12.59 -4.17 -10.32
CA GLY A 133 -13.91 -3.61 -9.97
C GLY A 133 -13.81 -2.62 -8.80
N ASP A 134 -13.20 -3.05 -7.70
CA ASP A 134 -13.00 -2.25 -6.48
C ASP A 134 -12.02 -1.08 -6.65
N THR A 135 -11.39 -0.92 -7.83
CA THR A 135 -10.47 0.20 -8.12
C THR A 135 -11.16 1.31 -8.90
N ILE A 136 -12.31 1.00 -9.49
CA ILE A 136 -13.09 1.92 -10.34
C ILE A 136 -14.16 2.65 -9.53
N ASP A 137 -14.66 2.02 -8.46
CA ASP A 137 -15.64 2.59 -7.52
C ASP A 137 -15.00 3.62 -6.55
#